data_AF-A0A090X3T7-F1
#
_entry.id   AF-A0A090X3T7-F1
#
_cell.length_a   1.000
_cell.length_b   1.000
_cell.length_c   1.000
_cell.angle_alpha   90.00
_cell.angle_beta   90.00
_cell.angle_gamma   90.00
#
_symmetry.space_group_name_H-M   'P 1'
#
loop_
_entity.id
_entity.type
_entity.pdbx_description
1 polymer ?
#
loop_
_entity_poly.entity_id
_entity_poly.type
_entity_poly.pdbx_seq_one_letter_code
_entity_poly.pdbx_strand_id
1 'polypeptide(L)'
;MTVLNAIVAQQLIEFKSEVDALIKDKKLKKDEAIFNVLREYIKQSKKIRFEGDGYGEAWEKEAKKRGLSNNKTTLQLLKQKFLRKL
;
A
#
# COMPACT_ATOMS: atom_id res chain seq x y z
N MET A 1 18.42 -1.61 -6.17
CA MET A 1 17.03 -1.11 -6.26
C MET A 1 16.14 -2.17 -6.90
N THR A 2 15.89 -3.30 -6.22
CA THR A 2 15.18 -4.44 -6.85
C THR A 2 13.79 -4.63 -6.24
N VAL A 3 13.70 -4.64 -4.91
CA VAL A 3 12.43 -4.86 -4.20
C VAL A 3 11.47 -3.70 -4.38
N LEU A 4 11.94 -2.46 -4.17
CA LEU A 4 11.09 -1.27 -4.33
C LEU A 4 10.56 -1.14 -5.76
N ASN A 5 11.45 -1.31 -6.75
CA ASN A 5 11.08 -1.24 -8.17
C ASN A 5 10.06 -2.32 -8.54
N ALA A 6 10.23 -3.55 -8.03
CA ALA A 6 9.28 -4.62 -8.26
C ALA A 6 7.91 -4.35 -7.62
N ILE A 7 7.87 -3.82 -6.39
CA ILE A 7 6.61 -3.45 -5.71
C ILE A 7 5.89 -2.35 -6.48
N VAL A 8 6.60 -1.31 -6.92
CA VAL A 8 6.00 -0.21 -7.70
C VAL A 8 5.48 -0.73 -9.04
N ALA A 9 6.25 -1.57 -9.75
CA ALA A 9 5.81 -2.15 -11.01
C ALA A 9 4.54 -2.99 -10.85
N GLN A 10 4.48 -3.84 -9.82
CA GLN A 10 3.29 -4.64 -9.50
C GLN A 10 2.06 -3.75 -9.21
N GLN A 11 2.22 -2.71 -8.39
CA GLN A 11 1.13 -1.80 -8.06
C GLN A 11 0.60 -1.05 -9.30
N LEU A 12 1.47 -0.69 -10.25
CA LEU A 12 1.06 -0.04 -11.51
C LEU A 12 0.30 -1.00 -12.44
N ILE A 13 0.68 -2.28 -12.46
CA ILE A 13 -0.05 -3.31 -13.21
C ILE A 13 -1.45 -3.51 -12.62
N GLU A 14 -1.56 -3.59 -11.29
CA GLU A 14 -2.86 -3.70 -10.60
C GLU A 14 -3.74 -2.48 -10.86
N PHE A 15 -3.18 -1.27 -10.75
CA PHE A 15 -3.88 -0.03 -11.06
C PHE A 15 -4.46 -0.03 -12.47
N LYS A 16 -3.66 -0.44 -13.48
CA LYS A 16 -4.13 -0.53 -14.86
C LYS A 16 -5.29 -1.52 -14.98
N SER A 17 -5.17 -2.70 -14.37
CA SER A 17 -6.22 -3.72 -14.40
C SER A 17 -7.53 -3.22 -13.79
N GLU A 18 -7.47 -2.49 -12.68
CA GLU A 18 -8.66 -1.91 -12.03
C GLU A 18 -9.31 -0.83 -12.89
N VAL A 19 -8.52 0.06 -13.50
CA VAL A 19 -9.03 1.10 -14.42
C VAL A 19 -9.68 0.48 -15.65
N ASP A 20 -9.02 -0.51 -16.27
CA ASP A 20 -9.54 -1.19 -17.46
C ASP A 20 -10.85 -1.93 -17.15
N ALA A 21 -10.97 -2.54 -15.96
CA ALA A 21 -12.22 -3.16 -15.50
C ALA A 21 -13.35 -2.14 -15.36
N LEU A 22 -13.09 -0.95 -14.79
CA LEU A 22 -14.11 0.11 -14.68
C LEU A 22 -14.54 0.64 -16.05
N ILE A 23 -13.63 0.74 -17.01
CA ILE A 23 -13.96 1.15 -18.39
C ILE A 23 -14.82 0.08 -19.06
N LYS A 24 -14.47 -1.20 -18.93
CA LYS A 24 -15.16 -2.30 -19.60
C LYS A 24 -16.54 -2.60 -18.98
N ASP A 25 -16.59 -2.73 -17.66
CA ASP A 25 -17.76 -3.25 -16.96
C ASP A 25 -18.78 -2.15 -16.65
N LYS A 26 -18.30 -0.93 -16.36
CA LYS A 26 -19.15 0.22 -16.02
C LYS A 26 -19.25 1.26 -17.13
N LYS A 27 -18.62 1.03 -18.29
CA LYS A 27 -18.61 1.94 -19.46
C LYS A 27 -18.21 3.38 -19.10
N LEU A 28 -17.37 3.55 -18.08
CA LEU A 28 -16.91 4.87 -17.66
C LEU A 28 -15.94 5.46 -18.68
N LYS A 29 -15.92 6.79 -18.78
CA LYS A 29 -14.83 7.48 -19.49
C LYS A 29 -13.51 7.22 -18.76
N LYS A 30 -12.42 7.19 -19.52
CA LYS A 30 -11.07 6.91 -18.99
C LYS A 30 -10.72 7.78 -17.77
N ASP A 31 -10.97 9.09 -17.84
CA ASP A 31 -10.65 10.00 -16.74
C ASP A 31 -11.48 9.72 -15.48
N GLU A 32 -12.76 9.37 -15.64
CA GLU A 32 -13.63 9.04 -14.52
C GLU A 32 -13.24 7.72 -13.84
N ALA A 33 -12.87 6.70 -14.63
CA ALA A 33 -12.34 5.45 -14.12
C ALA A 33 -11.06 5.67 -13.32
N ILE A 34 -10.12 6.47 -13.84
CA ILE A 34 -8.89 6.86 -13.14
C ILE A 34 -9.21 7.58 -11.82
N PHE A 35 -10.09 8.58 -11.85
CA PHE A 35 -10.46 9.33 -10.65
C PHE A 35 -11.10 8.45 -9.57
N ASN A 36 -11.89 7.45 -9.96
CA ASN A 36 -12.53 6.53 -9.02
C ASN A 36 -11.50 5.61 -8.34
N VAL A 37 -10.56 5.02 -9.10
CA VAL A 37 -9.48 4.20 -8.52
C VAL A 37 -8.59 5.03 -7.60
N LEU A 38 -8.20 6.25 -8.02
CA LEU A 38 -7.38 7.14 -7.20
C LEU A 38 -8.08 7.51 -5.88
N ARG A 39 -9.38 7.81 -5.92
CA ARG A 39 -10.16 8.10 -4.70
C ARG A 39 -10.12 6.93 -3.72
N GLU A 40 -10.20 5.71 -4.23
CA GLU A 40 -10.17 4.52 -3.41
C GLU A 40 -8.77 4.27 -2.82
N TYR A 41 -7.72 4.41 -3.63
CA TYR A 41 -6.33 4.28 -3.17
C TYR A 41 -5.96 5.34 -2.10
N ILE A 42 -6.49 6.56 -2.21
CA ILE A 42 -6.32 7.59 -1.17
C ILE A 42 -6.96 7.17 0.15
N LYS A 43 -8.11 6.48 0.13
CA LYS A 43 -8.74 5.96 1.36
C LYS A 43 -7.93 4.82 1.95
N GLN A 44 -7.52 3.85 1.12
CA GLN A 44 -6.78 2.67 1.56
C GLN A 44 -5.40 3.01 2.13
N SER A 45 -4.68 3.93 1.49
CA SER A 45 -3.35 4.38 1.93
C SER A 45 -3.38 5.29 3.16
N LYS A 46 -4.55 5.70 3.68
CA LYS A 46 -4.64 6.64 4.80
C LYS A 46 -3.84 6.22 6.04
N LYS A 47 -3.78 4.91 6.34
CA LYS A 47 -3.08 4.40 7.52
C LYS A 47 -1.56 4.63 7.46
N ILE A 48 -0.96 4.62 6.25
CA ILE A 48 0.49 4.74 6.05
C ILE A 48 0.97 6.18 5.88
N ARG A 49 0.09 7.15 5.63
CA ARG A 49 0.46 8.57 5.50
C ARG A 49 0.63 9.20 6.89
N PHE A 50 1.80 9.80 7.13
CA PHE A 50 2.12 10.49 8.38
C PHE A 50 2.97 11.72 8.09
N GLU A 51 2.68 12.82 8.79
CA GLU A 51 3.30 14.14 8.58
C GLU A 51 4.06 14.63 9.82
N GLY A 52 4.28 13.78 10.82
CA GLY A 52 5.11 14.09 11.99
C GLY A 52 6.60 13.83 11.78
N ASP A 53 7.40 14.00 12.82
CA ASP A 53 8.86 13.88 12.77
C ASP A 53 9.37 12.45 12.46
N GLY A 54 8.57 11.42 12.75
CA GLY A 54 8.86 10.02 12.44
C GLY A 54 9.93 9.36 13.33
N TYR A 55 10.48 10.08 14.31
CA TYR A 55 11.61 9.62 15.14
C TYR A 55 11.27 9.44 16.63
N GLY A 56 10.06 9.77 17.08
CA GLY A 56 9.66 9.64 18.48
C GLY A 56 8.94 8.33 18.87
N GLU A 57 8.97 7.97 20.16
CA GLU A 57 8.10 6.92 20.72
C GLU A 57 6.61 7.14 20.44
N ALA A 58 6.22 8.42 20.28
CA ALA A 58 4.88 8.82 19.88
C ALA A 58 4.49 8.17 18.54
N TRP A 59 5.40 8.15 17.57
CA TRP A 59 5.17 7.51 16.28
C TRP A 59 5.10 5.99 16.39
N GLU A 60 5.93 5.34 17.21
CA GLU A 60 5.82 3.89 17.41
C GLU A 60 4.45 3.49 18.00
N LYS A 61 3.98 4.25 19.01
CA LYS A 61 2.66 4.04 19.63
C LYS A 61 1.54 4.29 18.63
N GLU A 62 1.66 5.32 17.81
CA GLU A 62 0.68 5.66 16.78
C GLU A 62 0.66 4.65 15.62
N ALA A 63 1.82 4.24 15.11
CA ALA A 63 1.96 3.21 14.09
C ALA A 63 1.33 1.90 14.55
N LYS A 64 1.54 1.50 15.82
CA LYS A 64 0.89 0.32 16.42
C LYS A 64 -0.64 0.48 16.47
N LYS A 65 -1.16 1.65 16.86
CA LYS A 65 -2.61 1.95 16.83
C LYS A 65 -3.18 1.88 15.41
N ARG A 66 -2.40 2.29 14.40
CA ARG A 66 -2.75 2.22 12.98
C ARG A 66 -2.63 0.81 12.39
N GLY A 67 -2.11 -0.16 13.14
CA GLY A 67 -1.90 -1.55 12.71
C GLY A 67 -0.68 -1.74 11.80
N LEU A 68 0.26 -0.79 11.81
CA LEU A 68 1.49 -0.87 11.04
C LEU A 68 2.47 -1.83 11.72
N SER A 69 3.09 -2.72 10.95
CA SER A 69 4.06 -3.68 11.46
C SER A 69 5.36 -2.98 11.87
N ASN A 70 5.81 -3.21 13.10
CA ASN A 70 7.12 -2.79 13.60
C ASN A 70 7.92 -4.02 14.07
N ASN A 71 8.65 -4.64 13.13
CA ASN A 71 9.49 -5.80 13.42
C ASN A 71 10.90 -5.33 13.83
N LYS A 72 11.13 -5.23 15.14
CA LYS A 72 12.37 -4.64 15.69
C LYS A 72 13.62 -5.50 15.49
N THR A 73 13.46 -6.80 15.25
CA THR A 73 14.61 -7.72 15.11
C THR A 73 14.62 -8.41 13.75
N THR A 74 15.83 -8.59 13.22
CA THR A 74 16.07 -9.24 11.93
C THR A 74 15.53 -10.67 11.88
N LEU A 75 15.65 -11.42 12.99
CA LEU A 75 15.13 -12.79 13.09
C LEU A 75 13.60 -12.85 12.98
N GLN A 76 12.89 -11.92 13.62
CA GLN A 76 11.42 -11.82 13.51
C GLN A 76 10.98 -11.48 12.09
N LEU A 77 11.70 -10.55 11.43
CA LEU A 77 11.46 -10.15 10.05
C LEU A 77 11.63 -11.31 9.06
N LEU A 78 12.70 -12.07 9.19
CA LEU A 78 12.98 -13.22 8.33
C LEU A 78 11.91 -14.29 8.50
N LYS A 79 11.55 -14.67 9.73
CA LYS A 79 10.47 -15.66 9.99
C LYS A 79 9.14 -15.25 9.35
N GLN A 80 8.75 -13.99 9.46
CA GLN A 80 7.51 -13.50 8.84
C GLN A 80 7.53 -13.61 7.30
N LYS A 81 8.70 -13.37 6.68
CA LYS A 81 8.87 -13.44 5.22
C LYS A 81 8.72 -14.86 4.68
N PHE A 82 9.16 -15.86 5.45
CA PHE A 82 9.04 -17.28 5.10
C PHE A 82 7.66 -17.87 5.45
N LEU A 83 7.02 -17.42 6.53
CA LEU A 83 5.70 -17.91 6.96
C LEU A 83 4.53 -17.46 6.07
N ARG A 84 4.64 -16.34 5.34
CA ARG A 84 3.60 -15.91 4.39
C ARG A 84 3.69 -16.60 3.01
N LYS A 85 4.69 -17.47 2.80
CA LYS A 85 4.91 -18.25 1.58
C LYS A 85 4.53 -19.73 1.71
N LEU A 86 4.02 -20.13 2.87
CA LEU A 86 3.38 -21.43 3.14
C LEU A 86 1.89 -21.20 3.37
#